data_AF-A0A1Q5P9D5-F1
#
_entry.id   AF-A0A1Q5P9D5-F1
#
_cell.length_a   1.000
_cell.length_b   1.000
_cell.length_c   1.000
_cell.angle_alpha   90.00
_cell.angle_beta   90.00
_cell.angle_gamma   90.00
#
_symmetry.space_group_name_H-M   'P 1'
#
loop_
_entity.id
_entity.type
_entity.pdbx_description
1 polymer ?
#
loop_
_entity_poly.entity_id
_entity_poly.type
_entity_poly.pdbx_seq_one_letter_code
_entity_poly.pdbx_strand_id
1 'polypeptide(L)'
;MPAAARAQHTARQDTAQQQAKARQHTSPRPNQFEEGIRSSADLEVDGLIVDETITKIGRDFYEVFHRQWEAPPAAKNFTILIKERPTRGSGALIQVALNDEMLFEQQLQPRYDVIEETATYVAAGLYEYLARNQLQQQLEAEGQQLREVF
;
A
#
# COMPACT_ATOMS: atom_id res chain seq x y z
N MET A 1 -58.06 14.37 60.35
CA MET A 1 -57.47 15.57 61.02
C MET A 1 -56.52 16.23 60.03
N PRO A 2 -56.51 17.58 59.94
CA PRO A 2 -56.45 18.43 58.74
C PRO A 2 -55.01 18.90 58.38
N ALA A 3 -54.64 19.70 57.37
CA ALA A 3 -55.16 20.95 56.79
C ALA A 3 -54.46 21.20 55.42
N ALA A 4 -55.13 21.53 54.31
CA ALA A 4 -55.61 22.85 53.85
C ALA A 4 -54.51 23.93 53.64
N ALA A 5 -54.27 24.33 52.38
CA ALA A 5 -54.08 25.74 51.97
C ALA A 5 -54.10 25.91 50.43
N ARG A 6 -55.11 26.66 49.97
CA ARG A 6 -55.23 27.25 48.62
C ARG A 6 -54.21 28.39 48.45
N ALA A 7 -53.73 28.63 47.23
CA ALA A 7 -53.62 29.98 46.69
C ALA A 7 -53.56 29.95 45.16
N GLN A 8 -54.33 30.85 44.56
CA GLN A 8 -54.47 31.11 43.14
C GLN A 8 -53.46 32.22 42.72
N HIS A 9 -52.99 32.20 41.47
CA HIS A 9 -52.62 33.41 40.71
C HIS A 9 -52.68 33.06 39.20
N THR A 10 -53.69 33.52 38.46
CA THR A 10 -53.68 34.73 37.59
C THR A 10 -52.63 34.59 36.48
N ALA A 11 -52.98 34.09 35.28
CA ALA A 11 -53.59 34.81 34.16
C ALA A 11 -52.72 35.89 33.49
N ARG A 12 -52.69 35.79 32.14
CA ARG A 12 -52.29 36.77 31.10
C ARG A 12 -50.84 36.61 30.60
N GLN A 13 -50.66 35.93 29.46
CA GLN A 13 -50.86 36.37 28.07
C GLN A 13 -49.66 37.16 27.58
N ASP A 14 -48.96 36.61 26.60
CA ASP A 14 -48.13 37.26 25.58
C ASP A 14 -47.32 36.12 24.92
N THR A 15 -47.19 35.92 23.60
CA THR A 15 -47.49 36.69 22.41
C THR A 15 -47.33 35.71 21.22
N ALA A 16 -47.89 36.06 20.06
CA ALA A 16 -47.45 35.65 18.72
C ALA A 16 -47.62 34.17 18.33
N GLN A 17 -48.58 33.88 17.46
CA GLN A 17 -48.33 33.79 16.01
C GLN A 17 -47.24 32.78 15.63
N GLN A 18 -47.66 31.61 15.14
CA GLN A 18 -47.22 31.09 13.84
C GLN A 18 -48.03 29.84 13.49
N GLN A 19 -48.94 29.97 12.52
CA GLN A 19 -48.76 29.45 11.15
C GLN A 19 -48.89 27.91 11.12
N ALA A 20 -50.06 27.37 10.80
CA ALA A 20 -50.58 27.23 9.44
C ALA A 20 -49.63 26.48 8.48
N LYS A 21 -50.13 25.33 8.02
CA LYS A 21 -49.88 24.69 6.71
C LYS A 21 -48.52 24.01 6.51
N ALA A 22 -48.62 22.68 6.47
CA ALA A 22 -48.21 21.82 5.35
C ALA A 22 -47.04 22.33 4.49
N ARG A 23 -45.91 21.63 4.60
CA ARG A 23 -45.10 21.20 3.45
C ARG A 23 -44.16 20.08 3.89
N GLN A 24 -44.30 18.96 3.19
CA GLN A 24 -43.38 17.83 3.18
C GLN A 24 -41.94 18.34 3.04
N HIS A 25 -41.03 17.82 3.85
CA HIS A 25 -39.63 17.66 3.47
C HIS A 25 -39.20 16.29 3.96
N THR A 26 -39.49 15.29 3.12
CA THR A 26 -38.77 14.03 3.10
C THR A 26 -37.30 14.35 2.82
N SER A 27 -36.46 14.36 3.85
CA SER A 27 -35.02 14.32 3.66
C SER A 27 -34.67 13.00 2.96
N PRO A 28 -34.03 13.01 1.78
CA PRO A 28 -33.37 11.82 1.29
C PRO A 28 -32.27 11.50 2.31
N ARG A 29 -32.34 10.33 2.93
CA ARG A 29 -31.14 9.79 3.60
C ARG A 29 -30.09 9.66 2.50
N PRO A 30 -28.93 10.32 2.57
CA PRO A 30 -27.88 10.03 1.63
C PRO A 30 -27.56 8.54 1.79
N ASN A 31 -27.65 7.80 0.69
CA ASN A 31 -27.26 6.41 0.64
C ASN A 31 -25.78 6.36 1.06
N GLN A 32 -25.52 5.83 2.25
CA GLN A 32 -24.19 5.68 2.85
C GLN A 32 -23.29 4.66 2.11
N PHE A 33 -23.65 4.33 0.87
CA PHE A 33 -22.99 3.34 0.02
C PHE A 33 -22.08 3.98 -1.03
N GLU A 34 -21.95 5.31 -1.06
CA GLU A 34 -21.16 6.05 -2.07
C GLU A 34 -19.78 6.54 -1.57
N GLU A 35 -19.31 6.12 -0.38
CA GLU A 35 -18.01 6.56 0.18
C GLU A 35 -16.83 5.61 -0.15
N GLY A 36 -16.97 4.74 -1.14
CA GLY A 36 -15.99 3.67 -1.39
C GLY A 36 -15.30 3.64 -2.74
N ILE A 37 -15.43 4.66 -3.60
CA ILE A 37 -14.61 4.69 -4.82
C ILE A 37 -13.28 5.33 -4.44
N ARG A 38 -12.35 4.51 -3.94
CA ARG A 38 -10.93 4.87 -3.95
C ARG A 38 -10.59 5.26 -5.39
N SER A 39 -10.25 6.52 -5.61
CA SER A 39 -9.81 7.03 -6.90
C SER A 39 -8.77 6.07 -7.47
N SER A 40 -8.85 5.72 -8.75
CA SER A 40 -7.91 4.79 -9.41
C SER A 40 -6.44 5.21 -9.30
N ALA A 41 -6.16 6.45 -8.93
CA ALA A 41 -4.82 6.97 -8.61
C ALA A 41 -4.23 6.46 -7.27
N ASP A 42 -5.06 5.94 -6.35
CA ASP A 42 -4.62 5.30 -5.09
C ASP A 42 -4.31 3.79 -5.30
N LEU A 43 -4.64 3.26 -6.48
CA LEU A 43 -4.35 1.89 -6.90
C LEU A 43 -3.20 1.83 -7.91
N GLU A 44 -2.24 2.75 -7.84
CA GLU A 44 -0.98 2.60 -8.57
C GLU A 44 -0.23 1.39 -7.98
N VAL A 45 0.03 0.37 -8.80
CA VAL A 45 0.86 -0.77 -8.41
C VAL A 45 2.32 -0.31 -8.49
N ASP A 46 2.95 -0.07 -7.34
CA ASP A 46 4.33 0.42 -7.27
C ASP A 46 5.33 -0.56 -7.90
N GLY A 47 5.05 -1.86 -7.84
CA GLY A 47 5.83 -2.88 -8.53
C GLY A 47 5.19 -4.28 -8.50
N LEU A 48 5.75 -5.17 -9.31
CA LEU A 48 5.31 -6.57 -9.44
C LEU A 48 6.43 -7.52 -9.02
N ILE A 49 6.11 -8.52 -8.21
CA ILE A 49 7.04 -9.62 -7.90
C ILE A 49 6.50 -10.89 -8.55
N VAL A 50 7.27 -11.46 -9.46
CA VAL A 50 6.96 -12.69 -10.19
C VAL A 50 7.81 -13.83 -9.63
N ASP A 51 7.16 -14.96 -9.40
CA ASP A 51 7.76 -16.12 -8.79
C ASP A 51 7.73 -17.32 -9.74
N GLU A 52 8.92 -17.75 -10.14
CA GLU A 52 9.18 -18.94 -10.94
C GLU A 52 9.99 -19.98 -10.13
N THR A 53 9.76 -20.07 -8.82
CA THR A 53 10.36 -21.10 -7.96
C THR A 53 9.62 -22.42 -8.05
N ILE A 54 10.37 -23.53 -7.98
CA ILE A 54 9.90 -24.89 -8.25
C ILE A 54 10.11 -25.80 -7.02
N THR A 55 11.28 -25.74 -6.39
CA THR A 55 11.60 -26.61 -5.26
C THR A 55 11.19 -25.98 -3.94
N LYS A 56 11.16 -26.79 -2.87
CA LYS A 56 10.93 -26.29 -1.52
C LYS A 56 11.97 -25.23 -1.10
N ILE A 57 13.23 -25.40 -1.49
CA ILE A 57 14.31 -24.47 -1.13
C ILE A 57 14.07 -23.11 -1.80
N GLY A 58 13.71 -23.10 -3.08
CA GLY A 58 13.38 -21.87 -3.80
C GLY A 58 12.10 -21.22 -3.26
N ARG A 59 11.08 -22.01 -2.95
CA ARG A 59 9.85 -21.52 -2.31
C ARG A 59 10.12 -20.86 -0.96
N ASP A 60 10.89 -21.52 -0.11
CA ASP A 60 11.27 -21.02 1.22
C ASP A 60 12.05 -19.70 1.06
N PHE A 61 12.95 -19.60 0.07
CA PHE A 61 13.63 -18.34 -0.27
C PHE A 61 12.64 -17.24 -0.69
N TYR A 62 11.72 -17.55 -1.61
CA TYR A 62 10.73 -16.58 -2.08
C TYR A 62 9.87 -16.04 -0.92
N GLU A 63 9.39 -16.91 -0.03
CA GLU A 63 8.58 -16.51 1.12
C GLU A 63 9.35 -15.60 2.08
N VAL A 64 10.61 -15.95 2.36
CA VAL A 64 11.47 -15.15 3.25
C VAL A 64 11.83 -13.82 2.59
N PHE A 65 12.14 -13.80 1.30
CA PHE A 65 12.37 -12.57 0.53
C PHE A 65 11.12 -11.68 0.51
N HIS A 66 9.97 -12.22 0.13
CA HIS A 66 8.72 -11.46 0.02
C HIS A 66 8.29 -10.86 1.36
N ARG A 67 8.52 -11.57 2.48
CA ARG A 67 8.18 -11.08 3.82
C ARG A 67 9.02 -9.87 4.25
N GLN A 68 10.27 -9.79 3.83
CA GLN A 68 11.19 -8.71 4.22
C GLN A 68 11.33 -7.62 3.16
N TRP A 69 10.85 -7.87 1.94
CA TRP A 69 10.92 -6.92 0.85
C TRP A 69 9.99 -5.74 1.10
N GLU A 70 10.56 -4.55 1.06
CA GLU A 70 9.83 -3.29 1.06
C GLU A 70 10.44 -2.40 -0.03
N ALA A 71 9.57 -1.87 -0.90
CA ALA A 71 10.02 -1.01 -1.99
C ALA A 71 10.44 0.37 -1.45
N PRO A 72 11.49 0.99 -2.00
CA PRO A 72 11.77 2.39 -1.72
C PRO A 72 10.56 3.27 -2.07
N PRO A 73 10.18 4.29 -1.27
CA PRO A 73 8.99 5.12 -1.51
C PRO A 73 8.95 5.85 -2.87
N ALA A 74 10.11 6.04 -3.49
CA ALA A 74 10.26 6.68 -4.79
C ALA A 74 10.29 5.68 -5.96
N ALA A 75 10.40 4.38 -5.70
CA ALA A 75 10.49 3.37 -6.74
C ALA A 75 9.09 3.03 -7.27
N LYS A 76 8.88 3.27 -8.57
CA LYS A 76 7.65 2.92 -9.29
C LYS A 76 7.95 2.07 -10.51
N ASN A 77 6.95 1.31 -10.97
CA ASN A 77 6.98 0.54 -12.21
C ASN A 77 8.16 -0.45 -12.31
N PHE A 78 8.49 -1.14 -11.21
CA PHE A 78 9.52 -2.17 -11.23
C PHE A 78 8.93 -3.58 -11.25
N THR A 79 9.60 -4.52 -11.91
CA THR A 79 9.27 -5.95 -11.88
C THR A 79 10.44 -6.74 -11.34
N ILE A 80 10.25 -7.45 -10.23
CA ILE A 80 11.23 -8.38 -9.66
C ILE A 80 10.84 -9.79 -10.09
N LEU A 81 11.71 -10.45 -10.82
CA LEU A 81 11.54 -11.85 -11.21
C LEU A 81 12.48 -12.73 -10.37
N ILE A 82 11.90 -13.67 -9.63
CA ILE A 82 12.65 -14.68 -8.88
C ILE A 82 12.52 -16.01 -9.62
N LYS A 83 13.61 -16.44 -10.23
CA LYS A 83 13.67 -17.64 -11.06
C LYS A 83 14.55 -18.70 -10.42
N GLU A 84 14.08 -19.93 -10.39
CA GLU A 84 14.85 -21.05 -9.89
C GLU A 84 15.35 -21.96 -11.01
N ARG A 85 16.60 -22.45 -10.88
CA ARG A 85 17.11 -23.62 -11.60
C ARG A 85 17.43 -24.74 -10.60
N PRO A 86 16.67 -25.84 -10.60
CA PRO A 86 16.98 -27.00 -9.78
C PRO A 86 18.38 -27.54 -10.11
N THR A 87 19.19 -27.82 -9.08
CA THR A 87 20.55 -28.35 -9.26
C THR A 87 20.60 -29.84 -8.95
N ARG A 88 21.66 -30.54 -9.40
CA ARG A 88 21.88 -31.93 -9.00
C ARG A 88 22.29 -31.96 -7.53
N GLY A 89 21.47 -32.62 -6.69
CA GLY A 89 21.68 -32.70 -5.25
C GLY A 89 20.57 -32.00 -4.47
N SER A 90 20.85 -31.61 -3.23
CA SER A 90 19.86 -30.98 -2.33
C SER A 90 19.89 -29.45 -2.37
N GLY A 91 20.28 -28.83 -3.49
CA GLY A 91 20.39 -27.37 -3.61
C GLY A 91 19.60 -26.82 -4.78
N ALA A 92 19.48 -25.49 -4.83
CA ALA A 92 18.81 -24.77 -5.91
C ALA A 92 19.65 -23.55 -6.32
N LEU A 93 19.64 -23.17 -7.60
CA LEU A 93 20.24 -21.92 -8.06
C LEU A 93 19.12 -20.90 -8.24
N ILE A 94 19.15 -19.82 -7.47
CA ILE A 94 18.19 -18.72 -7.58
C ILE A 94 18.80 -17.59 -8.38
N GLN A 95 18.05 -17.11 -9.35
CA GLN A 95 18.35 -15.95 -10.17
C GLN A 95 17.31 -14.87 -9.86
N VAL A 96 17.75 -13.66 -9.56
CA VAL A 96 16.85 -12.52 -9.30
C VAL A 96 17.14 -11.43 -10.31
N ALA A 97 16.10 -11.08 -11.06
CA ALA A 97 16.15 -10.04 -12.08
C ALA A 97 15.21 -8.88 -11.74
N LEU A 98 15.62 -7.68 -12.12
CA LEU A 98 14.84 -6.46 -11.98
C LEU A 98 14.64 -5.85 -13.38
N ASN A 99 13.39 -5.71 -13.83
CA ASN A 99 13.07 -5.22 -15.17
C ASN A 99 13.85 -5.95 -16.28
N ASP A 100 13.87 -7.27 -16.22
CA ASP A 100 14.60 -8.18 -17.12
C ASP A 100 16.14 -8.14 -17.01
N GLU A 101 16.72 -7.28 -16.16
CA GLU A 101 18.15 -7.29 -15.86
C GLU A 101 18.47 -8.25 -14.71
N MET A 102 19.29 -9.27 -14.95
CA MET A 102 19.71 -10.21 -13.91
C MET A 102 20.75 -9.56 -12.99
N LEU A 103 20.36 -9.30 -11.74
CA LEU A 103 21.23 -8.64 -10.74
C LEU A 103 21.91 -9.64 -9.81
N PHE A 104 21.24 -10.75 -9.50
CA PHE A 104 21.76 -11.75 -8.56
C PHE A 104 21.62 -13.16 -9.12
N GLU A 105 22.63 -13.98 -8.83
CA GLU A 105 22.60 -15.42 -9.03
C GLU A 105 23.28 -16.07 -7.82
N GLN A 106 22.55 -16.88 -7.05
CA GLN A 106 23.02 -17.46 -5.79
C GLN A 106 22.63 -18.94 -5.67
N GLN A 107 23.58 -19.75 -5.20
CA GLN A 107 23.30 -21.15 -4.90
C GLN A 107 22.80 -21.30 -3.47
N LEU A 108 21.58 -21.80 -3.33
CA LEU A 108 20.95 -22.09 -2.05
C LEU A 108 21.21 -23.52 -1.59
N GLN A 109 21.53 -23.63 -0.31
CA GLN A 109 21.62 -24.88 0.43
C GLN A 109 20.32 -25.11 1.21
N PRO A 110 19.98 -26.36 1.58
CA PRO A 110 18.74 -26.69 2.30
C PRO A 110 18.88 -26.36 3.79
N ARG A 111 19.22 -25.10 4.07
CA ARG A 111 19.61 -24.58 5.36
C ARG A 111 18.92 -23.24 5.54
N TYR A 112 17.99 -23.18 6.48
CA TYR A 112 17.11 -22.01 6.63
C TYR A 112 17.90 -20.73 6.96
N ASP A 113 18.95 -20.85 7.78
CA ASP A 113 19.88 -19.75 8.09
C ASP A 113 20.52 -19.15 6.83
N VAL A 114 20.99 -20.01 5.92
CA VAL A 114 21.59 -19.58 4.65
C VAL A 114 20.54 -18.94 3.73
N ILE A 115 19.33 -19.50 3.69
CA ILE A 115 18.22 -18.96 2.89
C ILE A 115 17.83 -17.55 3.37
N GLU A 116 17.70 -17.37 4.69
CA GLU A 116 17.34 -16.09 5.29
C GLU A 116 18.42 -15.02 5.07
N GLU A 117 19.70 -15.37 5.26
CA GLU A 117 20.83 -14.47 4.97
C GLU A 117 20.85 -14.07 3.50
N THR A 118 20.70 -15.03 2.58
CA THR A 118 20.70 -14.76 1.13
C THR A 118 19.53 -13.86 0.74
N ALA A 119 18.34 -14.11 1.28
CA ALA A 119 17.16 -13.30 1.00
C ALA A 119 17.31 -11.86 1.52
N THR A 120 17.91 -11.70 2.71
CA THR A 120 18.24 -10.38 3.28
C THR A 120 19.23 -9.62 2.41
N TYR A 121 20.29 -10.30 1.98
CA TYR A 121 21.30 -9.73 1.09
C TYR A 121 20.69 -9.24 -0.23
N VAL A 122 19.86 -10.08 -0.87
CA VAL A 122 19.20 -9.72 -2.13
C VAL A 122 18.22 -8.57 -1.95
N ALA A 123 17.40 -8.58 -0.89
CA ALA A 123 16.45 -7.50 -0.61
C ALA A 123 17.17 -6.16 -0.39
N ALA A 124 18.23 -6.13 0.41
CA ALA A 124 19.02 -4.93 0.62
C ALA A 124 19.64 -4.41 -0.70
N GLY A 125 20.21 -5.31 -1.51
CA GLY A 125 20.83 -4.94 -2.78
C GLY A 125 19.84 -4.39 -3.80
N LEU A 126 18.64 -4.98 -3.91
CA LEU A 126 17.57 -4.48 -4.77
C LEU A 126 17.04 -3.11 -4.31
N TYR A 127 16.89 -2.91 -3.00
CA TYR A 127 16.49 -1.62 -2.44
C TYR A 127 17.48 -0.52 -2.83
N GLU A 128 18.79 -0.78 -2.63
CA GLU A 128 19.84 0.17 -2.98
C GLU A 128 19.90 0.43 -4.48
N TYR A 129 19.76 -0.60 -5.32
CA TYR A 129 19.75 -0.46 -6.77
C TYR A 129 18.61 0.46 -7.22
N LEU A 130 17.39 0.21 -6.74
CA LEU A 130 16.22 1.04 -7.04
C LEU A 130 16.39 2.48 -6.53
N ALA A 131 16.90 2.66 -5.31
CA ALA A 131 17.13 3.99 -4.75
C ALA A 131 18.16 4.81 -5.55
N ARG A 132 19.24 4.17 -6.03
CA ARG A 132 20.26 4.83 -6.86
C ARG A 132 19.74 5.19 -8.24
N ASN A 133 19.04 4.27 -8.91
CA ASN A 133 18.50 4.50 -10.25
C ASN A 133 17.51 5.67 -10.26
N GLN A 134 16.67 5.80 -9.22
CA GLN A 134 15.76 6.94 -9.06
C GLN A 134 16.50 8.27 -8.91
N LEU A 135 17.58 8.32 -8.13
CA LEU A 135 18.38 9.53 -7.97
C LEU A 135 18.97 9.99 -9.32
N GLN A 136 19.46 9.05 -10.13
CA GLN A 136 20.00 9.36 -11.46
C GLN A 136 18.93 9.95 -12.38
N GLN A 137 17.74 9.35 -12.41
CA GLN A 137 16.63 9.86 -13.23
C GLN A 137 16.18 11.27 -12.85
N GLN A 138 16.17 11.60 -11.55
CA GLN A 138 15.83 12.94 -11.07
C GLN A 138 16.87 13.98 -11.51
N LEU A 139 18.16 13.69 -11.34
CA LEU A 139 19.25 14.59 -11.73
C LEU A 139 19.30 14.83 -13.25
N GLU A 140 19.02 13.80 -14.04
CA GLU A 140 18.95 13.90 -15.51
C GLU A 140 17.77 14.77 -15.96
N ALA A 141 16.60 14.61 -15.34
CA ALA A 141 15.43 15.42 -15.63
C ALA A 141 15.69 16.91 -15.33
N GLU A 142 16.27 17.22 -14.16
CA GLU A 142 16.63 18.59 -13.77
C GLU A 142 17.68 19.21 -14.72
N GLY A 143 18.69 18.43 -15.11
CA GLY A 143 19.73 18.88 -16.05
C GLY A 143 19.22 19.18 -17.45
N GLN A 144 18.18 18.47 -17.92
CA GLN A 144 17.54 18.74 -19.21
C GLN A 144 16.69 20.01 -19.17
N GLN A 145 15.94 20.26 -18.10
CA GLN A 145 15.09 21.46 -17.98
C GLN A 145 15.91 22.75 -18.02
N LEU A 146 17.15 22.74 -17.53
CA LEU A 146 18.06 23.89 -17.56
C LEU A 146 18.62 24.19 -18.96
N ARG A 147 18.61 23.23 -19.90
CA ARG A 147 19.09 23.44 -21.27
C ARG A 147 18.03 24.03 -22.20
N GLU A 148 16.75 23.87 -21.88
CA GLU A 148 15.64 24.35 -22.72
C GLU A 148 15.24 25.81 -22.44
N VAL A 149 15.81 26.42 -21.39
CA VAL A 149 15.51 27.81 -20.98
C VAL A 149 16.50 28.86 -21.51
N PHE A 150 17.36 28.52 -22.47
CA PHE A 150 18.30 29.45 -23.11
C PHE A 150 18.21 29.47 -24.63
#